data_AF-P97811-F1
#
_entry.id   AF-P97811-F1
#
_cell.length_a   1.000
_cell.length_b   1.000
_cell.length_c   1.000
_cell.angle_alpha   90.00
_cell.angle_beta   90.00
_cell.angle_gamma   90.00
#
_symmetry.space_group_name_H-M   'P 1'
#
loop_
_entity.id
_entity.type
_entity.pdbx_description
1 polymer ?
#
loop_
_entity_poly.entity_id
_entity_poly.type
_entity_poly.pdbx_seq_one_letter_code
_entity_poly.pdbx_strand_id
1 'polypeptide(L)'
;MPGDAPYCTPEQYKECADPALDFLVEKDQEYCVCEMPCNLTRYGKELSMVKIPSKASAKYLAKKFNKSEQYIGENILVLDIFFEVLNYETIEQKKAYEIAGLLGDIGGQMGLFIGASILTVLELFDYAYEVIKHRLCRRGKCQKEAKRNSADKGVALSLDDVKRHNPCESLRGHPAGMTYAANILPHHPARGTFEDFA
;
A
#
# COMPACT_ATOMS: atom_id res chain seq x y z
N MET A 1 11.34 35.64 -14.04
CA MET A 1 10.36 34.80 -13.30
C MET A 1 9.14 34.60 -14.18
N PRO A 2 8.45 33.45 -14.11
CA PRO A 2 7.15 33.27 -14.77
C PRO A 2 6.07 34.14 -14.11
N GLY A 3 5.00 34.45 -14.83
CA GLY A 3 3.87 35.27 -14.34
C GLY A 3 3.53 36.45 -15.26
N ASP A 4 2.57 37.27 -14.85
CA ASP A 4 2.06 38.46 -15.55
C ASP A 4 2.52 39.79 -14.91
N ALA A 5 3.41 39.72 -13.92
CA ALA A 5 4.00 40.88 -13.27
C ALA A 5 4.88 41.71 -14.23
N PRO A 6 4.94 43.05 -14.06
CA PRO A 6 5.84 43.88 -14.85
C PRO A 6 7.31 43.56 -14.55
N TYR A 7 8.17 43.70 -15.56
CA TYR A 7 9.61 43.57 -15.38
C TYR A 7 10.16 44.68 -14.47
N CYS A 8 11.18 44.34 -13.69
CA CYS A 8 11.85 45.29 -12.80
C CYS A 8 12.70 46.28 -13.61
N THR A 9 12.73 47.55 -13.19
CA THR A 9 13.65 48.57 -13.73
C THR A 9 15.08 48.34 -13.21
N PRO A 10 16.13 48.89 -13.87
CA PRO A 10 17.50 48.77 -13.37
C PRO A 10 17.69 49.28 -11.93
N GLU A 11 16.94 50.32 -11.55
CA GLU A 11 16.92 50.85 -10.18
C GLU A 11 16.32 49.83 -9.21
N GLN A 12 15.18 49.23 -9.56
CA GLN A 12 14.53 48.19 -8.75
C GLN A 12 15.38 46.92 -8.62
N TYR A 13 16.15 46.55 -9.65
CA TYR A 13 17.10 45.44 -9.55
C TYR A 13 18.13 45.68 -8.46
N LYS A 14 18.80 46.84 -8.52
CA LYS A 14 19.85 47.22 -7.59
C LYS A 14 19.35 47.42 -6.16
N GLU A 15 18.21 48.06 -5.99
CA GLU A 15 17.71 48.47 -4.67
C GLU A 15 16.81 47.41 -4.01
N CYS A 16 16.21 46.51 -4.78
CA CYS A 16 15.20 45.57 -4.28
C CYS A 16 15.42 44.12 -4.74
N ALA A 17 15.44 43.84 -6.04
CA ALA A 17 15.36 42.46 -6.53
C ALA A 17 16.60 41.61 -6.17
N ASP A 18 17.81 42.13 -6.42
CA ASP A 18 19.06 41.44 -6.11
C ASP A 18 19.23 41.24 -4.58
N PRO A 19 19.16 42.27 -3.72
CA PRO A 19 19.33 42.08 -2.28
C PRO A 19 18.21 41.23 -1.65
N ALA A 20 16.99 41.26 -2.18
CA ALA A 20 15.90 40.39 -1.70
C ALA A 20 16.12 38.93 -2.10
N LEU A 21 16.61 38.68 -3.32
CA LEU A 21 16.93 37.33 -3.77
C LEU A 21 18.14 36.75 -3.01
N ASP A 22 19.18 37.55 -2.78
CA ASP A 22 20.33 37.16 -1.98
C ASP A 22 19.93 36.86 -0.53
N PHE A 23 19.05 37.68 0.06
CA PHE A 23 18.49 37.39 1.39
C PHE A 23 17.73 36.05 1.41
N LEU A 24 16.92 35.79 0.39
CA LEU A 24 16.15 34.54 0.29
C LEU A 24 17.05 33.31 0.10
N VAL A 25 18.15 33.42 -0.65
CA VAL A 25 19.05 32.29 -0.92
C VAL A 25 20.03 32.05 0.23
N GLU A 26 20.54 33.10 0.87
CA GLU A 26 21.61 32.98 1.86
C GLU A 26 21.13 32.96 3.31
N LYS A 27 20.07 33.69 3.64
CA LYS A 27 19.68 33.95 5.04
C LYS A 27 18.36 33.32 5.45
N ASP A 28 17.43 33.16 4.52
CA ASP A 28 16.09 32.66 4.80
C ASP A 28 15.93 31.21 4.34
N GLN A 29 16.02 30.27 5.28
CA GLN A 29 15.82 28.84 5.00
C GLN A 29 14.39 28.37 5.23
N GLU A 30 13.51 29.20 5.82
CA GLU A 30 12.17 28.79 6.23
C GLU A 30 11.09 29.21 5.23
N TYR A 31 11.28 30.31 4.50
CA TYR A 31 10.25 30.83 3.59
C TYR A 31 9.95 29.92 2.39
N CYS A 32 10.95 29.20 1.88
CA CYS A 32 10.83 28.33 0.70
C CYS A 32 11.29 26.89 0.98
N VAL A 33 10.45 26.10 1.65
CA VAL A 33 10.70 24.65 1.82
C VAL A 33 10.08 23.88 0.64
N CYS A 34 10.94 23.31 -0.21
CA CYS A 34 10.52 22.47 -1.32
C CYS A 34 10.66 20.99 -0.97
N GLU A 35 9.55 20.25 -0.95
CA GLU A 35 9.57 18.80 -0.77
C GLU A 35 10.19 18.09 -2.00
N MET A 36 10.88 16.98 -1.77
CA MET A 36 11.42 16.19 -2.88
C MET A 36 10.28 15.49 -3.62
N PRO A 37 10.21 15.60 -4.97
CA PRO A 37 9.20 14.90 -5.74
C PRO A 37 9.43 13.39 -5.71
N CYS A 38 8.36 12.60 -5.79
CA CYS A 38 8.46 11.13 -5.82
C CYS A 38 9.11 10.60 -7.10
N ASN A 39 8.95 11.33 -8.21
CA ASN A 39 9.50 10.97 -9.50
C ASN A 39 10.56 12.01 -9.89
N LEU A 40 11.81 11.55 -10.00
CA LEU A 40 12.94 12.40 -10.36
C LEU A 40 13.85 11.64 -11.32
N THR A 41 14.21 12.28 -12.43
CA THR A 41 15.25 11.80 -13.33
C THR A 41 16.52 12.62 -13.12
N ARG A 42 17.60 11.98 -12.67
CA ARG A 42 18.90 12.62 -12.46
C ARG A 42 19.90 12.10 -13.49
N TYR A 43 20.53 13.01 -14.21
CA TYR A 43 21.63 12.69 -15.12
C TYR A 43 22.96 12.79 -14.37
N GLY A 44 23.58 11.64 -14.09
CA GLY A 44 24.98 11.59 -13.70
C GLY A 44 25.86 12.13 -14.82
N LYS A 45 26.88 12.92 -14.48
CA LYS A 45 27.79 13.51 -15.46
C LYS A 45 29.23 13.24 -15.07
N GLU A 46 30.01 12.79 -16.04
CA GLU A 46 31.47 12.69 -15.95
C GLU A 46 32.08 13.66 -16.96
N LEU A 47 33.01 14.50 -16.51
CA LEU A 47 33.62 15.53 -17.34
C LEU A 47 35.04 15.14 -17.69
N SER A 48 35.31 15.03 -18.99
CA SER A 48 36.67 14.94 -19.54
C SER A 48 36.92 16.12 -20.49
N MET A 49 38.14 16.64 -20.48
CA MET A 49 38.52 17.81 -21.27
C MET A 49 39.83 17.56 -22.01
N VAL A 50 39.86 17.98 -23.27
CA VAL A 50 41.07 17.97 -24.11
C VAL A 50 41.32 19.36 -24.68
N LYS A 51 42.59 19.70 -24.90
CA LYS A 51 42.95 21.02 -25.45
C LYS A 51 42.56 21.13 -26.92
N ILE A 52 41.84 22.20 -27.27
CA ILE A 52 41.54 22.61 -28.64
C ILE A 52 41.93 24.08 -28.83
N PRO A 53 42.47 24.50 -29.99
CA PRO A 53 42.90 23.69 -31.13
C PRO A 53 44.25 23.00 -30.90
N SER A 54 44.48 21.91 -31.64
CA SER A 54 45.82 21.36 -31.82
C SER A 54 46.65 22.26 -32.75
N LYS A 55 47.98 22.22 -32.66
CA LYS A 55 48.86 23.02 -33.54
C LYS A 55 48.58 22.79 -35.03
N ALA A 56 48.17 21.59 -35.42
CA ALA A 56 47.82 21.24 -36.80
C ALA A 56 46.46 21.81 -37.24
N SER A 57 45.46 21.83 -36.34
CA SER A 57 44.10 22.30 -36.64
C SER A 57 43.91 23.82 -36.47
N ALA A 58 44.79 24.49 -35.70
CA ALA A 58 44.71 25.91 -35.42
C ALA A 58 44.66 26.76 -36.71
N LYS A 59 45.56 26.50 -37.66
CA LYS A 59 45.63 27.23 -38.93
C LYS A 59 44.39 27.01 -39.82
N TYR A 60 43.83 25.80 -39.81
CA TYR A 60 42.61 25.50 -40.54
C TYR A 60 41.41 26.24 -39.93
N LEU A 61 41.26 26.19 -38.60
CA LEU A 61 40.18 26.86 -37.90
C LEU A 61 40.27 28.38 -38.01
N ALA A 62 41.48 28.95 -37.90
CA ALA A 62 41.74 30.37 -38.11
C ALA A 62 41.29 30.83 -39.51
N LYS A 63 41.64 30.07 -40.55
CA LYS A 63 41.22 30.37 -41.93
C LYS A 63 39.72 30.16 -42.15
N LYS A 64 39.14 29.10 -41.58
CA LYS A 64 37.72 28.75 -41.73
C LYS A 64 36.80 29.79 -41.11
N PHE A 65 37.17 30.30 -39.92
CA PHE A 65 36.39 31.31 -39.21
C PHE A 65 36.87 32.74 -39.46
N ASN A 66 37.91 32.93 -40.29
CA ASN A 66 38.54 34.20 -40.60
C ASN A 66 38.94 34.98 -39.32
N LYS A 67 39.62 34.29 -38.39
CA LYS A 67 40.10 34.82 -37.11
C LYS A 67 41.56 34.46 -36.89
N SER A 68 42.23 35.16 -35.97
CA SER A 68 43.60 34.82 -35.58
C SER A 68 43.65 33.48 -34.82
N GLU A 69 44.79 32.79 -34.88
CA GLU A 69 44.98 31.52 -34.15
C GLU A 69 44.81 31.71 -32.63
N GLN A 70 45.21 32.87 -32.10
CA GLN A 70 45.02 33.22 -30.69
C GLN A 70 43.52 33.34 -30.34
N TYR A 71 42.73 34.01 -31.19
CA TYR A 71 41.29 34.12 -31.00
C TYR A 71 40.62 32.74 -30.98
N ILE A 72 41.06 31.82 -31.85
CA ILE A 72 40.56 30.44 -31.87
C ILE A 72 40.86 29.73 -30.53
N GLY A 73 42.07 29.88 -29.98
CA GLY A 73 42.44 29.25 -28.70
C GLY A 73 41.71 29.79 -27.48
N GLU A 74 41.26 31.05 -27.51
CA GLU A 74 40.60 31.70 -26.37
C GLU A 74 39.06 31.65 -26.45
N ASN A 75 38.49 31.48 -27.64
CA ASN A 75 37.03 31.64 -27.84
C ASN A 75 36.34 30.38 -28.38
N ILE A 76 37.07 29.39 -28.90
CA ILE A 76 36.45 28.16 -29.41
C ILE A 76 36.39 27.10 -28.30
N LEU A 77 35.17 26.61 -28.05
CA LEU A 77 34.89 25.45 -27.23
C LEU A 77 34.14 24.41 -28.03
N VAL A 78 34.37 23.14 -27.72
CA VAL A 78 33.58 22.01 -28.24
C VAL A 78 33.00 21.30 -27.04
N LEU A 79 31.67 21.19 -27.01
CA LEU A 79 30.93 20.50 -25.98
C LEU A 79 30.29 19.27 -26.61
N ASP A 80 30.70 18.09 -26.15
CA ASP A 80 30.12 16.82 -26.55
C ASP A 80 29.36 16.22 -25.37
N ILE A 81 28.07 15.97 -25.55
CA ILE A 81 27.18 15.42 -24.52
C ILE A 81 26.62 14.12 -25.07
N PHE A 82 27.04 13.00 -24.49
CA PHE A 82 26.63 11.67 -24.88
C PHE A 82 26.39 10.79 -23.65
N PHE A 83 25.64 9.70 -23.84
CA PHE A 83 25.49 8.66 -22.83
C PHE A 83 26.63 7.66 -22.95
N GLU A 84 27.31 7.34 -21.84
CA GLU A 84 28.41 6.37 -21.81
C GLU A 84 27.93 4.98 -22.27
N VAL A 85 26.78 4.55 -21.75
CA VAL A 85 26.10 3.29 -22.10
C VAL A 85 24.59 3.55 -22.07
N LEU A 86 23.79 2.80 -22.84
CA LEU A 86 22.31 2.82 -22.80
C LEU A 86 21.73 2.19 -21.51
N ASN A 87 22.46 2.26 -20.40
CA ASN A 87 22.03 1.75 -19.11
C ASN A 87 21.42 2.88 -18.30
N TYR A 88 20.15 2.71 -17.95
CA TYR A 88 19.45 3.56 -17.00
C TYR A 88 19.49 2.86 -15.64
N GLU A 89 19.79 3.62 -14.59
CA GLU A 89 19.72 3.13 -13.21
C GLU A 89 18.39 3.58 -12.61
N THR A 90 17.57 2.63 -12.15
CA THR A 90 16.31 2.91 -11.46
C THR A 90 16.49 2.75 -9.96
N ILE A 91 16.29 3.82 -9.20
CA ILE A 91 16.29 3.80 -7.74
C ILE A 91 14.85 3.96 -7.27
N GLU A 92 14.24 2.87 -6.80
CA GLU A 92 12.87 2.86 -6.29
C GLU A 92 12.84 2.65 -4.78
N GLN A 93 12.12 3.51 -4.06
CA GLN A 93 11.87 3.33 -2.63
C GLN A 93 10.64 2.44 -2.42
N LYS A 94 10.86 1.21 -1.95
CA LYS A 94 9.79 0.25 -1.62
C LYS A 94 9.53 0.23 -0.13
N LYS A 95 8.27 0.03 0.26
CA LYS A 95 7.90 -0.15 1.67
C LYS A 95 8.50 -1.45 2.17
N ALA A 96 9.30 -1.38 3.24
CA ALA A 96 9.91 -2.57 3.84
C ALA A 96 8.86 -3.50 4.50
N TYR A 97 7.69 -2.96 4.83
CA TYR A 97 6.61 -3.71 5.44
C TYR A 97 5.26 -3.27 4.89
N GLU A 98 4.49 -4.25 4.42
CA GLU A 98 3.13 -4.05 3.94
C GLU A 98 2.11 -4.58 4.94
N ILE A 99 0.85 -4.18 4.77
CA ILE A 99 -0.26 -4.66 5.61
C ILE A 99 -0.39 -6.19 5.50
N ALA A 100 -0.10 -6.76 4.33
CA ALA A 100 -0.04 -8.20 4.14
C ALA A 100 1.03 -8.86 5.03
N GLY A 101 2.22 -8.25 5.12
CA GLY A 101 3.27 -8.68 6.06
C GLY A 101 2.80 -8.61 7.51
N LEU A 102 2.14 -7.52 7.90
CA LEU A 102 1.57 -7.35 9.25
C LEU A 102 0.59 -8.45 9.63
N LEU A 103 -0.37 -8.73 8.75
CA LEU A 103 -1.37 -9.75 8.99
C LEU A 103 -0.75 -11.16 8.96
N GLY A 104 0.27 -11.37 8.12
CA GLY A 104 1.05 -12.60 8.06
C GLY A 104 1.77 -12.90 9.36
N ASP A 105 2.48 -11.91 9.93
CA ASP A 105 3.22 -12.08 11.19
C ASP A 105 2.28 -12.32 12.38
N ILE A 106 1.20 -11.54 12.48
CA ILE A 106 0.19 -11.72 13.54
C ILE A 106 -0.49 -13.08 13.39
N GLY A 107 -0.98 -13.40 12.19
CA GLY A 107 -1.68 -14.66 11.93
C GLY A 107 -0.78 -15.87 12.10
N GLY A 108 0.48 -15.77 11.67
CA GLY A 108 1.48 -16.82 11.81
C GLY A 108 1.81 -17.10 13.27
N GLN A 109 2.05 -16.07 14.08
CA GLN A 109 2.31 -16.26 15.51
C GLN A 109 1.08 -16.79 16.26
N MET A 110 -0.12 -16.25 16.00
CA MET A 110 -1.35 -16.74 16.65
C MET A 110 -1.71 -18.17 16.24
N GLY A 111 -1.54 -18.49 14.96
CA GLY A 111 -1.76 -19.84 14.42
C GLY A 111 -0.74 -20.86 14.95
N LEU A 112 0.53 -20.46 15.14
CA LEU A 112 1.58 -21.36 15.63
C LEU A 112 1.49 -21.63 17.14
N PHE A 113 1.26 -20.60 17.96
CA PHE A 113 1.29 -20.74 19.42
C PHE A 113 -0.05 -21.17 20.04
N ILE A 114 -1.15 -20.61 19.54
CA ILE A 114 -2.49 -20.86 20.10
C ILE A 114 -3.28 -21.86 19.22
N GLY A 115 -2.91 -22.00 17.94
CA GLY A 115 -3.74 -22.70 16.96
C GLY A 115 -5.00 -21.90 16.59
N ALA A 116 -5.04 -20.61 16.93
CA ALA A 116 -6.19 -19.76 16.72
C ALA A 116 -6.15 -19.12 15.33
N SER A 117 -7.33 -19.04 14.70
CA SER A 117 -7.57 -18.35 13.43
C SER A 117 -8.72 -17.35 13.57
N ILE A 118 -8.95 -16.53 12.54
CA ILE A 118 -10.11 -15.61 12.53
C ILE A 118 -11.43 -16.33 12.76
N LEU A 119 -11.56 -17.57 12.27
CA LEU A 119 -12.75 -18.40 12.46
C LEU A 119 -12.95 -18.78 13.94
N THR A 120 -11.88 -19.13 14.65
CA THR A 120 -11.96 -19.46 16.09
C THR A 120 -12.39 -18.26 16.94
N VAL A 121 -12.00 -17.05 16.54
CA VAL A 121 -12.41 -15.82 17.22
C VAL A 121 -13.90 -15.55 16.96
N LEU A 122 -14.37 -15.72 15.73
CA LEU A 122 -15.79 -15.59 15.39
C LEU A 122 -16.66 -16.60 16.15
N GLU A 123 -16.20 -17.85 16.26
CA GLU A 123 -16.90 -18.90 17.02
C GLU A 123 -17.01 -18.54 18.51
N LEU A 124 -15.96 -17.97 19.10
CA LEU A 124 -16.00 -17.49 20.49
C LEU A 124 -17.02 -16.37 20.68
N PHE A 125 -17.15 -15.45 19.71
CA PHE A 125 -18.15 -14.39 19.74
C PHE A 125 -19.57 -14.91 19.61
N ASP A 126 -19.82 -15.86 18.69
CA ASP A 126 -21.14 -16.49 18.53
C ASP A 126 -21.56 -17.22 19.81
N TYR A 127 -20.64 -18.00 20.39
CA TYR A 127 -20.89 -18.67 21.67
C TYR A 127 -21.16 -17.67 22.80
N ALA A 128 -20.35 -16.60 22.90
CA ALA A 128 -20.56 -15.56 23.90
C ALA A 128 -21.94 -14.88 23.73
N TYR A 129 -22.34 -14.57 22.50
CA TYR A 129 -23.65 -14.00 22.19
C TYR A 129 -24.80 -14.92 22.63
N GLU A 130 -24.72 -16.21 22.33
CA GLU A 130 -25.74 -17.18 22.74
C GLU A 130 -25.82 -17.31 24.26
N VAL A 131 -24.67 -17.36 24.95
CA VAL A 131 -24.61 -17.40 26.41
C VAL A 131 -25.21 -16.15 27.03
N ILE A 132 -24.89 -14.96 26.51
CA ILE A 132 -25.45 -13.68 26.97
C ILE A 132 -26.96 -13.68 26.77
N LYS A 133 -27.46 -14.07 25.59
CA LYS A 133 -28.89 -14.17 25.28
C LYS A 133 -29.59 -15.13 26.26
N HIS A 134 -29.01 -16.30 26.52
CA HIS A 134 -29.60 -17.27 27.44
C HIS A 134 -29.61 -16.74 28.89
N ARG A 135 -28.54 -16.08 29.36
CA ARG A 135 -28.48 -15.45 30.68
C ARG A 135 -29.50 -14.31 30.83
N LEU A 136 -29.68 -13.48 29.81
CA LEU A 136 -30.69 -12.41 29.77
C LEU A 136 -32.11 -12.99 29.76
N CYS A 137 -32.39 -14.01 28.94
CA CYS A 137 -33.69 -14.68 28.89
C CYS A 137 -34.02 -15.40 30.22
N ARG A 138 -33.04 -15.98 30.90
CA ARG A 138 -33.24 -16.65 32.20
C ARG A 138 -33.51 -15.65 33.32
N ARG A 139 -32.90 -14.46 33.30
CA ARG A 139 -33.28 -13.33 34.18
C ARG A 139 -34.71 -12.83 33.89
N GLY A 140 -35.11 -12.77 32.61
CA GLY A 140 -36.48 -12.39 32.22
C GLY A 140 -37.55 -13.43 32.59
N LYS A 141 -37.23 -14.74 32.55
CA LYS A 141 -38.14 -15.82 32.98
C LYS A 141 -38.29 -15.88 34.50
N CYS A 142 -37.21 -15.63 35.26
CA CYS A 142 -37.28 -15.55 36.73
C CYS A 142 -38.16 -14.37 37.20
N GLN A 143 -38.14 -13.24 36.49
CA GLN A 143 -39.09 -12.15 36.75
C GLN A 143 -40.54 -12.50 36.34
N LYS A 144 -40.75 -13.28 35.27
CA LYS A 144 -42.10 -13.72 34.87
C LYS A 144 -42.70 -14.75 35.84
N GLU A 145 -41.91 -15.65 36.42
CA GLU A 145 -42.39 -16.59 37.44
C GLU A 145 -42.69 -15.89 38.78
N ALA A 146 -41.88 -14.89 39.19
CA ALA A 146 -42.19 -14.07 40.36
C ALA A 146 -43.49 -13.25 40.20
N LYS A 147 -43.88 -12.89 38.97
CA LYS A 147 -45.13 -12.14 38.69
C LYS A 147 -46.36 -13.03 38.47
N ARG A 148 -46.18 -14.33 38.20
CA ARG A 148 -47.27 -15.28 37.91
C ARG A 148 -47.79 -16.02 39.16
N ASN A 149 -47.10 -15.94 40.29
CA ASN A 149 -47.56 -16.49 41.58
C ASN A 149 -48.59 -15.61 42.33
N SER A 150 -49.00 -14.45 41.80
CA SER A 150 -50.06 -13.62 42.41
C SER A 150 -51.40 -13.64 41.66
N ALA A 151 -51.53 -14.42 40.59
CA ALA A 151 -52.80 -14.54 39.89
C ALA A 151 -52.92 -15.94 39.27
N ASP A 152 -53.41 -16.91 40.04
CA ASP A 152 -54.66 -17.59 39.69
C ASP A 152 -55.16 -18.52 40.83
N LYS A 153 -56.34 -18.23 41.38
CA LYS A 153 -57.26 -19.22 41.94
C LYS A 153 -58.39 -19.32 40.91
N GLY A 154 -58.47 -20.40 40.16
CA GLY A 154 -59.61 -20.59 39.27
C GLY A 154 -59.43 -21.73 38.28
N VAL A 155 -60.05 -22.87 38.56
CA VAL A 155 -60.18 -23.98 37.63
C VAL A 155 -61.05 -23.56 36.44
N ALA A 156 -60.52 -23.67 35.22
CA ALA A 156 -61.33 -23.88 34.03
C ALA A 156 -60.53 -24.68 32.99
N LEU A 157 -61.12 -25.78 32.54
CA LEU A 157 -60.62 -26.65 31.49
C LEU A 157 -60.58 -25.88 30.16
N SER A 158 -59.42 -25.77 29.52
CA SER A 158 -59.33 -25.40 28.11
C SER A 158 -58.50 -26.43 27.37
N LEU A 159 -59.16 -27.07 26.42
CA LEU A 159 -58.69 -28.13 25.57
C LEU A 159 -58.21 -27.47 24.28
N ASP A 160 -56.92 -27.15 24.21
CA ASP A 160 -56.17 -26.88 22.97
C ASP A 160 -54.68 -26.68 23.31
N ASP A 161 -53.90 -27.75 23.24
CA ASP A 161 -52.46 -27.68 22.96
C ASP A 161 -51.96 -29.06 22.52
N VAL A 162 -52.42 -29.46 21.33
CA VAL A 162 -51.72 -30.49 20.56
C VAL A 162 -50.40 -29.89 20.13
N LYS A 163 -49.31 -30.49 20.65
CA LYS A 163 -48.01 -30.72 20.02
C LYS A 163 -46.82 -30.14 20.81
N ARG A 164 -46.36 -30.93 21.78
CA ARG A 164 -44.95 -31.34 21.89
C ARG A 164 -44.82 -32.49 22.88
N HIS A 165 -45.06 -33.70 22.38
CA HIS A 165 -44.45 -34.88 22.96
C HIS A 165 -42.94 -34.74 22.86
N ASN A 166 -42.24 -34.82 23.99
CA ASN A 166 -40.98 -35.55 24.02
C ASN A 166 -41.31 -37.00 24.39
N PRO A 167 -40.56 -37.97 23.84
CA PRO A 167 -39.74 -38.75 24.74
C PRO A 167 -38.29 -38.86 24.25
N CYS A 168 -37.40 -38.91 25.23
CA CYS A 168 -35.99 -39.24 25.12
C CYS A 168 -35.86 -40.77 25.08
N GLU A 169 -35.04 -41.34 24.19
CA GLU A 169 -34.20 -42.50 24.54
C GLU A 169 -33.12 -42.78 23.48
N SER A 170 -31.98 -43.27 23.99
CA SER A 170 -30.80 -43.75 23.28
C SER A 170 -30.68 -45.24 23.55
N LEU A 171 -30.48 -46.09 22.52
CA LEU A 171 -29.46 -47.16 22.48
C LEU A 171 -29.56 -48.06 21.21
N ARG A 172 -28.40 -48.21 20.54
CA ARG A 172 -27.80 -49.41 19.89
C ARG A 172 -28.66 -50.46 19.15
N GLY A 173 -28.29 -50.72 17.88
CA GLY A 173 -28.58 -51.97 17.15
C GLY A 173 -27.90 -52.04 15.77
N HIS A 174 -27.11 -53.09 15.54
CA HIS A 174 -26.13 -53.36 14.45
C HIS A 174 -26.75 -53.74 13.05
N PRO A 175 -25.96 -54.13 12.01
CA PRO A 175 -26.10 -53.74 10.60
C PRO A 175 -26.64 -54.82 9.64
N ALA A 176 -26.97 -54.41 8.40
CA ALA A 176 -26.94 -55.13 7.11
C ALA A 176 -27.71 -54.24 6.10
N GLY A 177 -27.26 -53.86 4.91
CA GLY A 177 -26.67 -54.63 3.83
C GLY A 177 -27.53 -54.36 2.58
N MET A 178 -26.87 -54.14 1.42
CA MET A 178 -27.43 -53.99 0.05
C MET A 178 -28.08 -52.63 -0.34
N THR A 179 -27.76 -51.94 -1.44
CA THR A 179 -26.83 -52.14 -2.57
C THR A 179 -26.96 -50.97 -3.59
N TYR A 180 -25.85 -50.66 -4.32
CA TYR A 180 -25.64 -49.96 -5.63
C TYR A 180 -26.31 -48.60 -5.95
N ALA A 181 -25.73 -47.67 -6.75
CA ALA A 181 -24.40 -47.35 -7.30
C ALA A 181 -24.56 -46.04 -8.12
N ALA A 182 -23.51 -45.20 -8.22
CA ALA A 182 -23.04 -44.60 -9.49
C ALA A 182 -22.10 -43.41 -9.23
N ASN A 183 -20.88 -43.57 -9.75
CA ASN A 183 -19.91 -42.53 -10.05
C ASN A 183 -20.53 -41.36 -10.80
N ILE A 184 -20.10 -40.13 -10.51
CA ILE A 184 -19.83 -39.08 -11.50
C ILE A 184 -18.74 -38.15 -10.91
N LEU A 185 -17.54 -38.26 -11.47
CA LEU A 185 -16.52 -37.21 -11.52
C LEU A 185 -16.89 -36.25 -12.66
N PRO A 186 -16.52 -34.97 -12.57
CA PRO A 186 -15.95 -34.32 -13.75
C PRO A 186 -14.53 -33.81 -13.52
N HIS A 187 -13.74 -34.06 -14.57
CA HIS A 187 -12.37 -33.67 -14.81
C HIS A 187 -12.20 -32.14 -15.01
N HIS A 188 -11.00 -31.64 -14.69
CA HIS A 188 -10.48 -30.29 -14.95
C HIS A 188 -10.50 -29.87 -16.44
N PRO A 189 -10.32 -28.55 -16.72
CA PRO A 189 -9.06 -28.19 -17.39
C PRO A 189 -8.31 -27.00 -16.75
N ALA A 190 -7.01 -26.99 -17.01
CA ALA A 190 -5.98 -26.09 -16.49
C ALA A 190 -5.90 -24.74 -17.22
N ARG A 191 -5.41 -23.70 -16.53
CA ARG A 191 -4.70 -22.57 -17.14
C ARG A 191 -3.73 -21.96 -16.12
N GLY A 192 -2.43 -22.11 -16.38
CA GLY A 192 -1.35 -21.65 -15.52
C GLY A 192 -0.88 -20.22 -15.82
N THR A 193 -0.08 -19.69 -14.89
CA THR A 193 1.27 -19.08 -15.06
C THR A 193 1.65 -18.47 -13.71
N PHE A 194 2.62 -19.06 -13.01
CA PHE A 194 3.36 -18.42 -11.93
C PHE A 194 4.83 -18.85 -12.09
N GLU A 195 5.65 -17.93 -12.56
CA GLU A 195 7.10 -18.09 -12.60
C GLU A 195 7.65 -17.57 -11.26
N ASP A 196 8.27 -18.48 -10.51
CA ASP A 196 9.09 -18.19 -9.34
C ASP A 196 10.50 -17.79 -9.79
N PHE A 197 11.01 -16.67 -9.27
CA PHE A 197 12.43 -16.30 -9.33
C PHE A 197 13.11 -16.72 -8.03
N ALA A 198 14.12 -17.59 -8.17
CA ALA A 198 15.22 -17.77 -7.24
C ALA A 198 16.49 -17.16 -7.85
#